data_AF-A0A1F9MKI8-F1
#
_entry.id   AF-A0A1F9MKI8-F1
#
_cell.length_a   1.000
_cell.length_b   1.000
_cell.length_c   1.000
_cell.angle_alpha   90.00
_cell.angle_beta   90.00
_cell.angle_gamma   90.00
#
_symmetry.space_group_name_H-M   'P 1'
#
loop_
_entity.id
_entity.type
_entity.pdbx_description
1 polymer ?
#
loop_
_entity_poly.entity_id
_entity_poly.type
_entity_poly.pdbx_seq_one_letter_code
_entity_poly.pdbx_strand_id
1 'polypeptide(L)'
;MSNPFIDIVRTANKNKWCTTPYCTTCIAREYRQALQDLGGGGLGGGLANALSKLKPSELTLEDNWQDALLTAIIDLPFSLQLEGILKNWSEKLDEDINFTDFVLFKVIRNISSNSEIWKQWIDICISLAVRSHNFSLIESLLLVMGRKAVDQQELIEIAKEYAKSSRQMKRVLSNSCGIK
;
A
#
# COMPACT_ATOMS: atom_id res chain seq x y z
N MET A 1 3.73 -10.63 21.46
CA MET A 1 3.70 -9.18 21.77
C MET A 1 3.05 -8.48 20.60
N SER A 2 2.11 -7.57 20.86
CA SER A 2 1.44 -6.81 19.80
C SER A 2 2.41 -5.80 19.17
N ASN A 3 2.22 -5.50 17.88
CA ASN A 3 3.03 -4.51 17.19
C ASN A 3 2.67 -3.09 17.70
N PRO A 4 3.65 -2.26 18.11
CA PRO A 4 3.36 -0.93 18.68
C PRO A 4 2.55 -0.01 17.75
N PHE A 5 2.74 -0.11 16.43
CA PHE A 5 1.94 0.65 15.48
C PHE A 5 0.47 0.21 15.51
N ILE A 6 0.21 -1.11 15.52
CA ILE A 6 -1.14 -1.66 15.61
C ILE A 6 -1.80 -1.23 16.93
N ASP A 7 -1.06 -1.17 18.03
CA ASP A 7 -1.59 -0.70 19.32
C ASP A 7 -2.02 0.78 19.26
N ILE A 8 -1.31 1.62 18.49
CA ILE A 8 -1.73 3.01 18.22
C ILE A 8 -3.01 3.02 17.38
N VAL A 9 -3.11 2.21 16.32
CA VAL A 9 -4.33 2.12 15.49
C VAL A 9 -5.54 1.70 16.34
N ARG A 10 -5.39 0.69 17.19
CA ARG A 10 -6.43 0.26 18.14
C ARG A 10 -6.84 1.36 19.08
N THR A 11 -5.87 2.10 19.60
CA THR A 11 -6.12 3.25 20.49
C THR A 11 -6.88 4.35 19.76
N ALA A 12 -6.51 4.63 18.50
CA ALA A 12 -7.21 5.58 17.65
C ALA A 12 -8.67 5.17 17.45
N ASN A 13 -8.92 3.90 17.13
CA ASN A 13 -10.26 3.34 16.93
C ASN A 13 -11.12 3.39 18.19
N LYS A 14 -10.53 3.04 19.35
CA LYS A 14 -11.18 3.09 20.66
C LYS A 14 -11.55 4.52 21.06
N ASN A 15 -10.64 5.47 20.85
CA ASN A 15 -10.81 6.86 21.26
C ASN A 15 -11.41 7.77 20.16
N LYS A 16 -11.77 7.19 19.00
CA LYS A 16 -12.28 7.92 17.83
C LYS A 16 -11.37 9.04 17.35
N TRP A 17 -10.05 8.81 17.40
CA TRP A 17 -9.08 9.73 16.81
C TRP A 17 -9.19 9.70 15.28
N CYS A 18 -9.08 10.87 14.66
CA CYS A 18 -9.00 10.97 13.20
C CYS A 18 -7.67 10.39 12.73
N THR A 19 -7.71 9.44 11.78
CA THR A 19 -6.53 8.86 11.11
C THR A 19 -6.39 9.33 9.66
N THR A 20 -7.38 10.07 9.15
CA THR A 20 -7.46 10.45 7.74
C THR A 20 -6.28 11.32 7.31
N PRO A 21 -5.57 10.93 6.24
CA PRO A 21 -4.45 11.71 5.73
C PRO A 21 -4.95 13.07 5.22
N TYR A 22 -4.16 14.12 5.46
CA TYR A 22 -4.45 15.50 5.02
C TYR A 22 -5.76 16.10 5.55
N CYS A 23 -6.31 15.60 6.65
CA CYS A 23 -7.50 16.19 7.28
C CYS A 23 -7.25 17.67 7.63
N THR A 24 -7.95 18.60 6.99
CA THR A 24 -7.77 20.04 7.23
C THR A 24 -8.51 20.55 8.48
N THR A 25 -9.40 19.75 9.07
CA THR A 25 -10.18 20.13 10.25
C THR A 25 -9.41 19.90 11.55
N CYS A 26 -8.88 18.70 11.76
CA CYS A 26 -8.16 18.34 13.00
C CYS A 26 -6.73 17.87 12.76
N ILE A 27 -6.30 17.73 11.49
CA ILE A 27 -4.93 17.37 11.11
C ILE A 27 -4.51 15.99 11.66
N ALA A 28 -5.48 15.15 12.07
CA ALA A 28 -5.21 13.89 12.75
C ALA A 28 -4.28 14.07 13.97
N ARG A 29 -4.40 15.20 14.69
CA ARG A 29 -3.45 15.66 15.71
C ARG A 29 -3.09 14.59 16.74
N GLU A 30 -4.09 13.97 17.38
CA GLU A 30 -3.88 12.97 18.44
C GLU A 30 -3.17 11.73 17.90
N TYR A 31 -3.57 11.27 16.71
CA TYR A 31 -2.95 10.12 16.06
C TYR A 31 -1.50 10.41 15.65
N ARG A 32 -1.24 11.55 15.03
CA ARG A 32 0.11 11.98 14.65
C ARG A 32 1.02 12.18 15.86
N GLN A 33 0.51 12.69 16.96
CA GLN A 33 1.28 12.80 18.20
C GLN A 33 1.72 11.43 18.70
N ALA A 34 0.82 10.44 18.74
CA ALA A 34 1.18 9.08 19.14
C ALA A 34 2.23 8.44 18.22
N LEU A 35 2.16 8.71 16.91
CA LEU A 35 3.18 8.27 15.95
C LEU A 35 4.53 8.93 16.20
N GLN A 36 4.55 10.23 16.52
CA GLN A 36 5.77 10.97 16.85
C GLN A 36 6.41 10.45 18.14
N ASP A 37 5.60 10.18 19.16
CA ASP A 37 6.04 9.61 20.44
C ASP A 37 6.68 8.23 20.22
N LEU A 38 6.07 7.38 19.38
CA LEU A 38 6.65 6.10 18.96
C LEU A 38 7.95 6.28 18.15
N GLY A 39 8.05 7.35 17.37
CA GLY A 39 9.23 7.70 16.58
C GLY A 39 10.48 8.02 17.43
N GLY A 40 10.32 8.38 18.71
CA GLY A 40 11.42 8.60 19.65
C GLY A 40 12.23 9.89 19.42
N GLY A 41 11.67 10.86 18.69
CA GLY A 41 12.29 12.16 18.41
C GLY A 41 13.30 12.16 17.24
N GLY A 42 13.04 13.02 16.25
CA GLY A 42 13.93 13.41 15.16
C GLY A 42 14.21 12.37 14.06
N LEU A 43 14.56 11.14 14.45
CA LEU A 43 14.99 10.11 13.49
C LEU A 43 13.90 9.10 13.14
N GLY A 44 12.74 9.09 13.80
CA GLY A 44 11.60 8.23 13.44
C GLY A 44 11.86 6.72 13.57
N GLY A 45 12.97 6.31 14.20
CA GLY A 45 13.46 4.93 14.19
C GLY A 45 12.50 3.93 14.84
N GLY A 46 11.78 4.32 15.89
CA GLY A 46 10.80 3.45 16.54
C GLY A 46 9.59 3.14 15.67
N LEU A 47 9.02 4.16 15.01
CA LEU A 47 7.94 4.00 14.04
C LEU A 47 8.40 3.17 12.83
N ALA A 48 9.56 3.48 12.25
CA ALA A 48 10.07 2.74 11.11
C ALA A 48 10.32 1.24 11.42
N ASN A 49 10.81 0.94 12.63
CA ASN A 49 10.99 -0.43 13.11
C ASN A 49 9.65 -1.14 13.35
N ALA A 50 8.65 -0.44 13.92
CA ALA A 50 7.31 -0.99 14.10
C ALA A 50 6.65 -1.31 12.75
N LEU A 51 6.71 -0.38 11.79
CA LEU A 51 6.21 -0.58 10.43
C LEU A 51 6.96 -1.72 9.72
N SER A 52 8.28 -1.79 9.82
CA SER A 52 9.08 -2.88 9.23
C SER A 52 8.66 -4.27 9.71
N LYS A 53 8.26 -4.39 10.98
CA LYS A 53 7.84 -5.64 11.62
C LYS A 53 6.33 -5.88 11.53
N LEU A 54 5.60 -5.02 10.82
CA LEU A 54 4.17 -5.17 10.62
C LEU A 54 3.86 -6.51 9.96
N LYS A 55 2.74 -7.10 10.40
CA LYS A 55 2.11 -8.22 9.71
C LYS A 55 0.82 -7.71 9.07
N PRO A 56 0.69 -7.77 7.74
CA PRO A 56 -0.51 -7.34 7.03
C PRO A 56 -1.79 -7.90 7.64
N SER A 57 -1.81 -9.20 7.89
CA SER A 57 -2.95 -9.94 8.45
C SER A 57 -3.44 -9.47 9.82
N GLU A 58 -2.56 -8.86 10.64
CA GLU A 58 -2.96 -8.30 11.94
C GLU A 58 -3.51 -6.88 11.81
N LEU A 59 -2.99 -6.09 10.86
CA LEU A 59 -3.39 -4.71 10.64
C LEU A 59 -4.76 -4.62 9.95
N THR A 60 -5.02 -5.47 8.97
CA THR A 60 -6.26 -5.39 8.17
C THR A 60 -7.53 -5.74 8.95
N LEU A 61 -7.39 -6.27 10.16
CA LEU A 61 -8.49 -6.49 11.11
C LEU A 61 -8.97 -5.20 11.79
N GLU A 62 -8.18 -4.13 11.74
CA GLU A 62 -8.50 -2.87 12.41
C GLU A 62 -9.29 -1.94 11.49
N ASP A 63 -10.33 -1.29 12.03
CA ASP A 63 -11.06 -0.25 11.29
C ASP A 63 -10.12 0.87 10.84
N ASN A 64 -10.37 1.44 9.66
CA ASN A 64 -9.61 2.57 9.10
C ASN A 64 -8.09 2.35 9.00
N TRP A 65 -7.62 1.10 8.95
CA TRP A 65 -6.20 0.77 8.88
C TRP A 65 -5.49 1.41 7.68
N GLN A 66 -6.18 1.59 6.55
CA GLN A 66 -5.67 2.19 5.33
C GLN A 66 -5.21 3.64 5.57
N ASP A 67 -6.11 4.46 6.11
CA ASP A 67 -5.84 5.86 6.44
C ASP A 67 -4.75 5.97 7.52
N ALA A 68 -4.84 5.10 8.53
CA ALA A 68 -3.86 5.02 9.61
C ALA A 68 -2.44 4.71 9.08
N LEU A 69 -2.31 3.72 8.19
CA LEU A 69 -1.05 3.33 7.58
C LEU A 69 -0.51 4.43 6.66
N LEU A 70 -1.34 5.01 5.81
CA LEU A 70 -0.90 6.04 4.88
C LEU A 70 -0.45 7.30 5.63
N THR A 71 -1.16 7.73 6.67
CA THR A 71 -0.72 8.84 7.52
C THR A 71 0.63 8.54 8.17
N ALA A 72 0.84 7.32 8.67
CA ALA A 72 2.13 6.94 9.25
C ALA A 72 3.27 6.93 8.22
N ILE A 73 3.01 6.48 6.99
CA ILE A 73 4.01 6.50 5.90
C ILE A 73 4.34 7.94 5.48
N ILE A 74 3.34 8.81 5.35
CA ILE A 74 3.53 10.23 5.00
C ILE A 74 4.40 10.94 6.05
N ASP A 75 4.21 10.59 7.32
CA ASP A 75 4.90 11.24 8.43
C ASP A 75 6.27 10.60 8.76
N LEU A 76 6.74 9.64 7.96
CA LEU A 76 8.09 9.09 8.09
C LEU A 76 9.14 10.16 7.66
N PRO A 77 10.14 10.45 8.52
CA PRO A 77 11.08 11.54 8.26
C PRO A 77 12.13 11.23 7.18
N PHE A 78 12.38 9.95 6.84
CA PHE A 78 13.45 9.55 5.91
C PHE A 78 12.98 8.56 4.85
N SER A 79 13.22 8.88 3.57
CA SER A 79 12.90 8.00 2.43
C SER A 79 13.61 6.64 2.49
N LEU A 80 14.85 6.59 3.00
CA LEU A 80 15.59 5.33 3.20
C LEU A 80 14.91 4.38 4.19
N GLN A 81 14.17 4.90 5.17
CA GLN A 81 13.39 4.05 6.08
C GLN A 81 12.24 3.39 5.35
N LEU A 82 11.58 4.12 4.45
CA LEU A 82 10.50 3.57 3.64
C LEU A 82 11.00 2.42 2.74
N GLU A 83 12.16 2.56 2.10
CA GLU A 83 12.75 1.47 1.31
C GLU A 83 13.00 0.21 2.16
N GLY A 84 13.55 0.37 3.37
CA GLY A 84 13.75 -0.74 4.31
C GLY A 84 12.44 -1.40 4.74
N ILE A 85 11.40 -0.60 5.01
CA ILE A 85 10.06 -1.08 5.37
C ILE A 85 9.46 -1.88 4.21
N LEU A 86 9.48 -1.32 2.99
CA LEU A 86 8.92 -1.95 1.80
C LEU A 86 9.65 -3.25 1.44
N LYS A 87 10.97 -3.30 1.66
CA LYS A 87 11.73 -4.54 1.49
C LYS A 87 11.23 -5.62 2.45
N ASN A 88 11.05 -5.30 3.73
CA ASN A 88 10.53 -6.26 4.71
C ASN A 88 9.08 -6.68 4.43
N TRP A 89 8.26 -5.78 3.89
CA TRP A 89 6.88 -6.11 3.50
C TRP A 89 6.81 -6.97 2.24
N SER A 90 7.79 -6.87 1.33
CA SER A 90 7.81 -7.67 0.09
C SER A 90 7.80 -9.18 0.36
N GLU A 91 8.31 -9.62 1.52
CA GLU A 91 8.33 -11.01 1.96
C GLU A 91 6.97 -11.52 2.49
N LYS A 92 5.97 -10.63 2.61
CA LYS A 92 4.68 -10.91 3.27
C LYS A 92 3.46 -10.47 2.46
N LEU A 93 3.63 -10.20 1.16
CA LEU A 93 2.57 -9.65 0.31
C LEU A 93 1.41 -10.61 0.05
N ASP A 94 1.60 -11.90 0.28
CA ASP A 94 0.57 -12.91 0.15
C ASP A 94 -0.26 -13.12 1.42
N GLU A 95 0.13 -12.53 2.56
CA GLU A 95 -0.63 -12.63 3.81
C GLU A 95 -2.01 -11.96 3.71
N ASP A 96 -2.10 -10.81 3.04
CA ASP A 96 -3.35 -10.10 2.83
C ASP A 96 -3.33 -9.31 1.52
N ILE A 97 -4.19 -9.69 0.58
CA ILE A 97 -4.22 -9.09 -0.76
C ILE A 97 -4.71 -7.63 -0.76
N ASN A 98 -5.57 -7.25 0.20
CA ASN A 98 -6.07 -5.88 0.30
C ASN A 98 -4.97 -4.95 0.82
N PHE A 99 -4.14 -5.42 1.75
CA PHE A 99 -2.92 -4.73 2.17
C PHE A 99 -1.99 -4.51 0.98
N THR A 100 -1.70 -5.58 0.23
CA THR A 100 -0.78 -5.52 -0.91
C THR A 100 -1.29 -4.58 -2.00
N ASP A 101 -2.56 -4.68 -2.37
CA ASP A 101 -3.20 -3.79 -3.34
C ASP A 101 -3.13 -2.33 -2.89
N PHE A 102 -3.44 -2.06 -1.62
CA PHE A 102 -3.37 -0.72 -1.06
C PHE A 102 -1.95 -0.13 -1.12
N VAL A 103 -0.94 -0.89 -0.66
CA VAL A 103 0.44 -0.41 -0.66
C VAL A 103 0.97 -0.24 -2.09
N LEU A 104 0.64 -1.16 -3.00
CA LEU A 104 0.96 -1.02 -4.42
C LEU A 104 0.44 0.32 -4.97
N PHE A 105 -0.85 0.60 -4.77
CA PHE A 105 -1.48 1.75 -5.38
C PHE A 105 -1.14 3.09 -4.70
N LYS A 106 -1.02 3.10 -3.36
CA LYS A 106 -0.80 4.34 -2.59
C LYS A 106 0.66 4.67 -2.36
N VAL A 107 1.54 3.67 -2.32
CA VAL A 107 2.95 3.83 -1.94
C VAL A 107 3.85 3.55 -3.14
N ILE A 108 3.84 2.31 -3.66
CA ILE A 108 4.75 1.89 -4.75
C ILE A 108 4.54 2.73 -6.01
N ARG A 109 3.30 3.14 -6.31
CA ARG A 109 2.98 4.04 -7.42
C ARG A 109 3.83 5.31 -7.47
N ASN A 110 4.25 5.82 -6.31
CA ASN A 110 5.00 7.07 -6.20
C ASN A 110 6.52 6.85 -6.20
N ILE A 111 6.97 5.60 -6.27
CA ILE A 111 8.38 5.24 -6.35
C ILE A 111 8.81 5.19 -7.82
N SER A 112 10.03 5.63 -8.09
CA SER A 112 10.61 5.56 -9.44
C SER A 112 10.59 4.13 -9.98
N SER A 113 10.03 3.96 -11.18
CA SER A 113 9.97 2.66 -11.87
C SER A 113 11.33 2.10 -12.28
N ASN A 114 12.41 2.85 -12.09
CA ASN A 114 13.79 2.37 -12.28
C ASN A 114 14.39 1.81 -10.99
N SER A 115 13.77 2.05 -9.83
CA SER A 115 14.25 1.54 -8.54
C SER A 115 14.08 0.03 -8.43
N GLU A 116 14.98 -0.61 -7.70
CA GLU A 116 14.94 -2.05 -7.48
C GLU A 116 13.72 -2.47 -6.67
N ILE A 117 13.37 -1.68 -5.64
CA ILE A 117 12.19 -1.96 -4.81
C ILE A 117 10.89 -1.93 -5.62
N TRP A 118 10.76 -0.99 -6.57
CA TRP A 118 9.59 -0.94 -7.44
C TRP A 118 9.49 -2.20 -8.31
N LYS A 119 10.59 -2.61 -8.95
CA LYS A 119 10.61 -3.81 -9.81
C LYS A 119 10.26 -5.06 -9.01
N GLN A 120 10.91 -5.25 -7.86
CA GLN A 120 10.66 -6.37 -6.97
C GLN A 120 9.18 -6.44 -6.56
N TRP A 121 8.59 -5.32 -6.16
CA TRP A 121 7.17 -5.26 -5.78
C TRP A 121 6.24 -5.58 -6.94
N ILE A 122 6.53 -5.05 -8.12
CA ILE A 122 5.72 -5.28 -9.32
C ILE A 122 5.75 -6.75 -9.73
N ASP A 123 6.92 -7.39 -9.75
CA ASP A 123 7.06 -8.80 -10.12
C ASP A 123 6.28 -9.73 -9.17
N ILE A 124 6.37 -9.47 -7.86
CA ILE A 124 5.62 -10.23 -6.85
C ILE A 124 4.11 -9.98 -7.01
N CYS A 125 3.71 -8.72 -7.19
CA CYS A 125 2.30 -8.37 -7.34
C CYS A 125 1.69 -8.97 -8.62
N ILE A 126 2.42 -8.99 -9.74
CA ILE A 126 1.98 -9.65 -10.99
C ILE A 126 1.71 -11.12 -10.71
N SER A 127 2.67 -11.82 -10.11
CA SER A 127 2.54 -13.24 -9.78
C SER A 127 1.34 -13.51 -8.87
N LEU A 128 1.14 -12.66 -7.87
CA LEU A 128 -0.01 -12.74 -6.96
C LEU A 128 -1.34 -12.46 -7.68
N ALA A 129 -1.40 -11.45 -8.53
CA ALA A 129 -2.60 -11.04 -9.27
C ALA A 129 -3.05 -12.10 -10.27
N VAL A 130 -2.10 -12.68 -11.01
CA VAL A 130 -2.34 -13.80 -11.94
C VAL A 130 -2.91 -15.00 -11.18
N ARG A 131 -2.25 -15.43 -10.10
CA ARG A 131 -2.69 -16.60 -9.33
C ARG A 131 -4.05 -16.40 -8.66
N SER A 132 -4.30 -15.22 -8.10
CA SER A 132 -5.52 -14.94 -7.34
C SER A 132 -6.69 -14.50 -8.20
N HIS A 133 -6.44 -14.07 -9.44
CA HIS A 133 -7.42 -13.37 -10.27
C HIS A 133 -8.13 -12.24 -9.49
N ASN A 134 -7.40 -11.49 -8.66
CA ASN A 134 -8.00 -10.41 -7.90
C ASN A 134 -8.18 -9.17 -8.78
N PHE A 135 -9.43 -8.78 -9.04
CA PHE A 135 -9.76 -7.64 -9.90
C PHE A 135 -9.08 -6.34 -9.47
N SER A 136 -9.11 -6.02 -8.17
CA SER A 136 -8.59 -4.76 -7.63
C SER A 136 -7.07 -4.68 -7.80
N LEU A 137 -6.37 -5.75 -7.44
CA LEU A 137 -4.92 -5.83 -7.60
C LEU A 137 -4.49 -5.74 -9.08
N ILE A 138 -5.23 -6.40 -9.98
CA ILE A 138 -4.98 -6.30 -11.42
C ILE A 138 -5.16 -4.85 -11.88
N GLU A 139 -6.26 -4.21 -11.50
CA GLU A 139 -6.50 -2.81 -11.84
C GLU A 139 -5.36 -1.91 -11.33
N SER A 140 -4.97 -2.05 -10.06
CA SER A 140 -3.87 -1.29 -9.48
C SER A 140 -2.56 -1.51 -10.21
N LEU A 141 -2.21 -2.74 -10.58
CA LEU A 141 -1.01 -3.04 -11.38
C LEU A 141 -1.03 -2.31 -12.71
N LEU A 142 -2.14 -2.37 -13.46
CA LEU A 142 -2.26 -1.66 -14.74
C LEU A 142 -2.15 -0.14 -14.58
N LEU A 143 -2.71 0.41 -13.51
CA LEU A 143 -2.61 1.84 -13.21
C LEU A 143 -1.19 2.26 -12.78
N VAL A 144 -0.46 1.41 -12.06
CA VAL A 144 0.91 1.67 -11.59
C VAL A 144 1.93 1.51 -12.71
N MET A 145 1.81 0.45 -13.52
CA MET A 145 2.74 0.18 -14.63
C MET A 145 2.43 1.01 -15.88
N GLY A 146 1.17 1.38 -16.09
CA GLY A 146 0.71 2.09 -17.29
C GLY A 146 1.04 1.30 -18.56
N ARG A 147 1.74 1.94 -19.51
CA ARG A 147 2.14 1.30 -20.78
C ARG A 147 3.09 0.11 -20.61
N LYS A 148 3.88 0.07 -19.53
CA LYS A 148 4.77 -1.07 -19.26
C LYS A 148 4.02 -2.37 -18.98
N ALA A 149 2.73 -2.28 -18.60
CA ALA A 149 1.90 -3.48 -18.41
C ALA A 149 1.66 -4.25 -19.71
N VAL A 150 1.80 -3.62 -20.89
CA VAL A 150 1.59 -4.27 -22.19
C VAL A 150 2.55 -5.45 -22.40
N ASP A 151 3.73 -5.38 -21.80
CA ASP A 151 4.73 -6.45 -21.89
C ASP A 151 4.38 -7.67 -21.01
N GLN A 152 3.37 -7.55 -20.13
CA GLN A 152 2.91 -8.61 -19.24
C GLN A 152 1.66 -9.29 -19.83
N GLN A 153 1.87 -10.16 -20.82
CA GLN A 153 0.78 -10.73 -21.62
C GLN A 153 -0.32 -11.40 -20.77
N GLU A 154 0.07 -12.22 -19.78
CA GLU A 154 -0.89 -12.94 -18.94
C GLU A 154 -1.78 -11.99 -18.12
N LEU A 155 -1.18 -10.94 -17.52
CA LEU A 155 -1.93 -9.91 -16.80
C LEU A 155 -2.93 -9.19 -17.72
N ILE A 156 -2.51 -8.86 -18.94
CA ILE A 156 -3.36 -8.20 -19.95
C ILE A 156 -4.50 -9.10 -20.40
N GLU A 157 -4.27 -10.40 -20.57
CA GLU A 157 -5.31 -11.36 -20.96
C GLU A 157 -6.39 -11.46 -19.89
N ILE A 158 -6.01 -11.57 -18.62
CA ILE A 158 -6.97 -11.58 -17.50
C ILE A 158 -7.74 -10.24 -17.46
N ALA A 159 -7.05 -9.11 -17.62
CA ALA A 159 -7.70 -7.81 -17.65
C ALA A 159 -8.69 -7.67 -18.82
N LYS A 160 -8.37 -8.20 -20.00
CA LYS A 160 -9.29 -8.23 -21.15
C LYS A 160 -10.52 -9.08 -20.88
N GLU A 161 -10.37 -10.19 -20.16
CA GLU A 161 -11.50 -11.01 -19.73
C GLU A 161 -12.44 -10.20 -18.83
N TYR A 162 -11.90 -9.56 -17.80
CA TYR A 162 -12.67 -8.65 -16.95
C TYR A 162 -13.31 -7.50 -17.73
N ALA A 163 -12.60 -6.97 -18.71
CA ALA A 163 -13.11 -5.89 -19.53
C ALA A 163 -14.37 -6.28 -20.30
N LYS A 164 -14.63 -7.56 -20.62
CA LYS A 164 -15.87 -7.98 -21.29
C LYS A 164 -17.13 -7.55 -20.52
N SER A 165 -17.08 -7.61 -19.19
CA SER A 165 -18.20 -7.28 -18.29
C SER A 165 -17.99 -6.00 -17.47
N SER A 166 -16.76 -5.52 -17.29
CA SER A 166 -16.43 -4.35 -16.48
C SER A 166 -16.05 -3.12 -17.32
N ARG A 167 -16.89 -2.08 -17.28
CA ARG A 167 -16.60 -0.77 -17.91
C ARG A 167 -15.35 -0.10 -17.30
N GLN A 168 -15.12 -0.32 -16.01
CA GLN A 168 -13.96 0.20 -15.31
C GLN A 168 -12.67 -0.40 -15.87
N MET A 169 -12.60 -1.72 -16.02
CA MET A 169 -11.42 -2.38 -16.59
C MET A 169 -11.21 -2.00 -18.06
N LYS A 170 -12.28 -1.87 -18.87
CA LYS A 170 -12.17 -1.31 -20.24
C LYS A 170 -11.49 0.06 -20.24
N ARG A 171 -11.91 0.96 -19.34
CA ARG A 171 -11.34 2.30 -19.23
C ARG A 171 -9.86 2.26 -18.82
N VAL A 172 -9.49 1.37 -17.91
CA VAL A 172 -8.10 1.22 -17.44
C VAL A 172 -7.20 0.73 -18.58
N LEU A 173 -7.61 -0.32 -19.30
CA LEU A 173 -6.86 -0.82 -20.46
C LEU A 173 -6.67 0.25 -21.54
N SER A 174 -7.73 0.99 -21.87
CA SER A 174 -7.69 2.05 -22.87
C SER A 174 -6.79 3.21 -22.43
N ASN A 175 -7.01 3.74 -21.23
CA ASN A 175 -6.39 5.00 -20.82
C ASN A 175 -4.95 4.81 -20.32
N SER A 176 -4.68 3.73 -19.60
CA SER A 176 -3.37 3.49 -18.98
C SER A 176 -2.45 2.68 -19.89
N CYS A 177 -2.98 1.66 -20.55
CA CYS A 177 -2.19 0.74 -21.38
C CYS A 177 -2.27 1.05 -22.88
N GLY A 178 -3.24 1.85 -23.33
CA GLY A 178 -3.46 2.15 -24.76
C GLY A 178 -4.10 1.00 -25.54
N ILE A 179 -4.73 0.04 -24.85
CA ILE A 179 -5.37 -1.14 -25.44
C ILE A 179 -6.87 -0.86 -25.58
N LYS A 180 -7.39 -0.94 -26.80
CA LYS A 180 -8.80 -0.69 -27.12
C LYS A 180 -9.66 -1.94 -26.99
#